data_AF-A0A8D8ZKK4-F1
#
_entry.id   AF-A0A8D8ZKK4-F1
#
_cell.length_a   1.000
_cell.length_b   1.000
_cell.length_c   1.000
_cell.angle_alpha   90.00
_cell.angle_beta   90.00
_cell.angle_gamma   90.00
#
_symmetry.space_group_name_H-M   'P 1'
#
loop_
_entity.id
_entity.type
_entity.pdbx_description
1 polymer ?
#
loop_
_entity_poly.entity_id
_entity_poly.type
_entity_poly.pdbx_seq_one_letter_code
_entity_poly.pdbx_strand_id
1 'polypeptide(L)'
;HGSMQAHKFCAFGSGLNPAMGILEDGWKEGLSEEAGLELVTEAISAGIKYDLGSGSNVDVTIIRNNGDISNHKPYFVAGRKLTMSDPKGTNAPRVPIRILKEEIVPIVDRFGGAVKPQDDDKKVNRAVGDRVRKHEEMDQHQPDQPREAKKFKQNTQHAVLEYEKRLSDTRGIKRKHND
;
A
#
# COMPACT_ATOMS: atom_id res chain seq x y z
N HIS A 1 -24.47 27.93 0.80
CA HIS A 1 -24.10 29.29 0.36
C HIS A 1 -24.07 29.46 -1.16
N GLY A 2 -24.00 28.40 -2.00
CA GLY A 2 -24.51 28.45 -3.39
C GLY A 2 -23.81 29.36 -4.42
N SER A 3 -22.72 30.03 -4.07
CA SER A 3 -21.93 30.84 -4.99
C SER A 3 -21.15 29.99 -5.99
N MET A 4 -21.04 30.44 -7.24
CA MET A 4 -20.33 29.74 -8.32
C MET A 4 -19.34 30.69 -9.00
N GLN A 5 -18.21 30.16 -9.46
CA GLN A 5 -17.17 30.87 -10.19
C GLN A 5 -16.63 29.99 -11.31
N ALA A 6 -16.21 30.61 -12.42
CA ALA A 6 -15.61 29.91 -13.55
C ALA A 6 -14.11 30.19 -13.57
N HIS A 7 -13.30 29.14 -13.41
CA HIS A 7 -11.84 29.22 -13.32
C HIS A 7 -11.17 28.26 -14.30
N LYS A 8 -9.99 28.61 -14.80
CA LYS A 8 -9.17 27.70 -15.64
C LYS A 8 -8.55 26.57 -14.83
N PHE A 9 -8.19 26.86 -13.59
CA PHE A 9 -7.77 25.91 -12.57
C PHE A 9 -8.26 26.40 -11.21
N CYS A 10 -8.45 25.48 -10.26
CA CYS A 10 -8.83 25.82 -8.89
C CYS A 10 -8.37 24.72 -7.93
N ALA A 11 -8.10 25.10 -6.69
CA ALA A 11 -7.87 24.17 -5.59
C ALA A 11 -8.76 24.56 -4.40
N PHE A 12 -9.21 23.56 -3.65
CA PHE A 12 -10.10 23.73 -2.50
C PHE A 12 -9.69 22.78 -1.38
N GLY A 13 -10.19 23.05 -0.16
CA GLY A 13 -9.86 22.26 1.04
C GLY A 13 -8.73 22.86 1.87
N SER A 14 -8.36 22.23 2.98
CA SER A 14 -7.33 22.76 3.89
C SER A 14 -5.95 22.87 3.23
N GLY A 15 -5.64 21.99 2.28
CA GLY A 15 -4.38 21.96 1.53
C GLY A 15 -4.31 22.93 0.35
N LEU A 16 -5.27 23.86 0.20
CA LEU A 16 -5.33 24.72 -1.00
C LEU A 16 -4.15 25.68 -1.11
N ASN A 17 -3.63 26.22 0.01
CA ASN A 17 -2.56 27.24 -0.04
C ASN A 17 -1.28 26.74 -0.74
N PRO A 18 -0.67 25.61 -0.34
CA PRO A 18 0.49 25.07 -1.04
C PRO A 18 0.16 24.59 -2.46
N ALA A 19 -1.04 24.05 -2.70
CA ALA A 19 -1.45 23.61 -4.02
C ALA A 19 -1.61 24.78 -5.01
N MET A 20 -2.23 25.88 -4.57
CA MET A 20 -2.38 27.09 -5.37
C MET A 20 -1.03 27.69 -5.74
N GLY A 21 -0.06 27.70 -4.83
CA GLY A 21 1.29 28.19 -5.16
C GLY A 21 1.94 27.44 -6.32
N ILE A 22 1.79 26.11 -6.39
CA ILE A 22 2.29 25.29 -7.51
C ILE A 22 1.48 25.54 -8.78
N LEU A 23 0.15 25.63 -8.66
CA LEU A 23 -0.72 25.87 -9.82
C LEU A 23 -0.48 27.25 -10.44
N GLU A 24 -0.30 28.29 -9.62
CA GLU A 24 -0.04 29.66 -10.08
C GLU A 24 1.34 29.79 -10.76
N ASP A 25 2.34 29.04 -10.31
CA ASP A 25 3.69 29.04 -10.90
C ASP A 25 3.76 28.22 -12.20
N GLY A 26 3.12 27.04 -12.23
CA GLY A 26 3.27 26.08 -13.33
C GLY A 26 2.18 26.14 -14.41
N TRP A 27 1.01 26.70 -14.13
CA TRP A 27 -0.09 26.70 -15.09
C TRP A 27 0.17 27.63 -16.26
N LYS A 28 -0.14 27.15 -17.48
CA LYS A 28 -0.11 27.92 -18.72
C LYS A 28 -1.19 27.43 -19.67
N GLU A 29 -1.61 28.30 -20.59
CA GLU A 29 -2.52 27.90 -21.66
C GLU A 29 -1.84 26.89 -22.59
N GLY A 30 -2.61 25.91 -23.07
CA GLY A 30 -2.12 24.90 -24.02
C GLY A 30 -1.19 23.84 -23.42
N LEU A 31 -1.28 23.54 -22.12
CA LEU A 31 -0.60 22.39 -21.52
C LEU A 31 -1.01 21.07 -22.21
N SER A 32 -0.03 20.18 -22.42
CA SER A 32 -0.34 18.80 -22.79
C SER A 32 -1.01 18.07 -21.63
N GLU A 33 -1.66 16.94 -21.92
CA GLU A 33 -2.30 16.13 -20.89
C GLU A 33 -1.27 15.65 -19.85
N GLU A 34 -0.10 15.20 -20.29
CA GLU A 34 0.97 14.72 -19.41
C GLU A 34 1.52 15.83 -18.53
N ALA A 35 1.75 17.02 -19.09
CA ALA A 35 2.23 18.17 -18.33
C ALA A 35 1.20 18.65 -17.31
N GLY A 36 -0.09 18.63 -17.66
CA GLY A 36 -1.17 18.93 -16.73
C GLY A 36 -1.27 17.90 -15.61
N LEU A 37 -1.09 16.62 -15.93
CA LEU A 37 -1.10 15.51 -14.97
C LEU A 37 0.03 15.63 -13.96
N GLU A 38 1.24 15.95 -14.43
CA GLU A 38 2.42 16.20 -13.59
C GLU A 38 2.19 17.40 -12.66
N LEU A 39 1.72 18.53 -13.21
CA LEU A 39 1.42 19.74 -12.44
C LEU A 39 0.38 19.50 -11.33
N VAL A 40 -0.73 18.83 -11.66
CA VAL A 40 -1.78 18.51 -10.66
C VAL A 40 -1.26 17.56 -9.61
N THR A 41 -0.47 16.56 -10.00
CA THR A 41 0.12 15.60 -9.06
C THR A 41 1.07 16.30 -8.10
N GLU A 42 1.89 17.23 -8.59
CA GLU A 42 2.78 18.05 -7.77
C GLU A 42 2.00 18.97 -6.82
N ALA A 43 0.96 19.65 -7.31
CA ALA A 43 0.14 20.54 -6.49
C ALA A 43 -0.54 19.79 -5.33
N ILE A 44 -1.14 18.63 -5.58
CA ILE A 44 -1.74 17.81 -4.52
C ILE A 44 -0.68 17.22 -3.60
N SER A 45 0.48 16.82 -4.13
CA SER A 45 1.60 16.34 -3.31
C SER A 45 2.15 17.42 -2.37
N ALA A 46 2.16 18.69 -2.80
CA ALA A 46 2.50 19.82 -1.95
C ALA A 46 1.46 20.00 -0.83
N GLY A 47 0.17 19.87 -1.14
CA GLY A 47 -0.90 19.80 -0.13
C GLY A 47 -0.68 18.69 0.89
N ILE A 48 -0.46 17.46 0.43
CA ILE A 48 -0.16 16.30 1.30
C ILE A 48 1.06 16.54 2.20
N LYS A 49 2.09 17.21 1.68
CA LYS A 49 3.34 17.42 2.40
C LYS A 49 3.27 18.56 3.42
N TYR A 50 2.51 19.62 3.12
CA TYR A 50 2.54 20.87 3.88
C TYR A 50 1.22 21.22 4.59
N ASP A 51 0.15 20.44 4.39
CA ASP A 51 -1.10 20.55 5.15
C ASP A 51 -1.35 19.27 5.96
N LEU A 52 -1.47 19.41 7.29
CA LEU A 52 -1.73 18.29 8.21
C LEU A 52 -3.14 17.69 8.04
N GLY A 53 -4.08 18.44 7.45
CA GLY A 53 -5.42 17.94 7.11
C GLY A 53 -5.45 17.09 5.83
N SER A 54 -4.37 17.08 5.05
CA SER A 54 -4.24 16.38 3.77
C SER A 54 -3.26 15.21 3.90
N GLY A 55 -3.44 14.14 3.12
CA GLY A 55 -2.55 12.97 3.25
C GLY A 55 -2.84 11.78 2.33
N SER A 56 -2.04 10.73 2.50
CA SER A 56 -2.14 9.43 1.83
C SER A 56 -1.71 9.42 0.35
N ASN A 57 -2.66 9.39 -0.58
CA ASN A 57 -2.45 9.11 -2.00
C ASN A 57 -3.06 10.23 -2.84
N VAL A 58 -2.65 10.31 -4.10
CA VAL A 58 -3.24 11.18 -5.12
C VAL A 58 -4.06 10.33 -6.07
N ASP A 59 -5.34 10.66 -6.17
CA ASP A 59 -6.28 10.12 -7.14
C ASP A 59 -6.50 11.14 -8.25
N VAL A 60 -6.56 10.68 -9.50
CA VAL A 60 -6.75 11.57 -10.65
C VAL A 60 -7.83 11.02 -11.57
N THR A 61 -8.71 11.91 -12.04
CA THR A 61 -9.67 11.63 -13.10
C THR A 61 -9.45 12.61 -14.24
N ILE A 62 -9.22 12.08 -15.45
CA ILE A 62 -9.04 12.86 -16.68
C ILE A 62 -10.34 12.79 -17.46
N ILE A 63 -10.87 13.95 -17.84
CA ILE A 63 -12.10 14.08 -18.64
C ILE A 63 -11.71 14.75 -19.95
N ARG A 64 -11.91 14.06 -21.07
CA ARG A 64 -11.56 14.55 -22.42
C ARG A 64 -12.79 15.03 -23.18
N ASN A 65 -12.58 15.93 -24.14
CA ASN A 65 -13.66 16.54 -24.93
C ASN A 65 -14.46 15.53 -25.77
N ASN A 66 -13.87 14.39 -26.11
CA ASN A 66 -14.54 13.31 -26.83
C ASN A 66 -15.46 12.45 -25.95
N GLY A 67 -15.56 12.77 -24.65
CA GLY A 67 -16.35 12.03 -23.68
C GLY A 67 -15.59 10.91 -22.97
N ASP A 68 -14.32 10.66 -23.32
CA ASP A 68 -13.51 9.65 -22.65
C ASP A 68 -13.15 10.10 -21.23
N ILE A 69 -13.36 9.19 -20.27
CA ILE A 69 -13.05 9.40 -18.86
C ILE A 69 -12.02 8.35 -18.42
N SER A 70 -10.87 8.81 -17.93
CA SER A 70 -9.83 7.94 -17.35
C SER A 70 -9.76 8.14 -15.85
N ASN A 71 -9.86 7.06 -15.07
CA ASN A 71 -9.82 7.09 -13.60
C ASN A 71 -8.57 6.38 -13.09
N HIS A 72 -7.76 7.08 -12.29
CA HIS A 72 -6.52 6.58 -11.72
C HIS A 72 -6.58 6.67 -10.19
N LYS A 73 -6.73 5.52 -9.52
CA LYS A 73 -6.89 5.41 -8.06
C LYS A 73 -6.10 4.22 -7.49
N PRO A 74 -4.90 4.42 -6.89
CA PRO A 74 -4.15 5.66 -6.83
C PRO A 74 -3.37 5.94 -8.12
N TYR A 75 -3.28 7.21 -8.51
CA TYR A 75 -2.32 7.66 -9.52
C TYR A 75 -0.91 7.75 -8.94
N PHE A 76 -0.78 8.36 -7.75
CA PHE A 76 0.48 8.49 -7.04
C PHE A 76 0.32 8.15 -5.55
N VAL A 77 1.29 7.43 -4.99
CA VAL A 77 1.29 7.02 -3.57
C VAL A 77 2.38 7.82 -2.86
N ALA A 78 1.96 8.89 -2.17
CA ALA A 78 2.88 9.77 -1.44
C ALA A 78 3.28 9.16 -0.08
N GLY A 79 2.31 8.57 0.63
CA GLY A 79 2.52 7.97 1.94
C GLY A 79 2.43 6.44 1.92
N ARG A 80 3.53 5.73 1.60
CA ARG A 80 3.58 4.30 1.92
C ARG A 80 3.82 4.13 3.41
N LYS A 81 2.92 3.41 4.09
CA LYS A 81 3.23 2.88 5.41
C LYS A 81 4.50 2.05 5.28
N LEU A 82 5.58 2.48 5.92
CA LEU A 82 6.72 1.61 6.11
C LEU A 82 6.19 0.42 6.91
N THR A 83 6.09 -0.74 6.27
CA THR A 83 6.00 -2.01 6.98
C THR A 83 7.34 -2.19 7.65
N MET A 84 7.56 -1.51 8.76
CA MET A 84 8.37 -2.09 9.81
C MET A 84 7.58 -3.34 10.16
N SER A 85 8.00 -4.49 9.63
CA SER A 85 7.65 -5.76 10.25
C SER A 85 7.98 -5.54 11.71
N ASP A 86 6.97 -5.46 12.59
CA ASP A 86 7.24 -5.38 14.01
C ASP A 86 8.31 -6.41 14.31
N PRO A 87 9.49 -6.04 14.83
CA PRO A 87 10.57 -7.01 15.03
C PRO A 87 10.11 -8.20 15.89
N LYS A 88 9.03 -7.98 16.67
CA LYS A 88 8.38 -8.95 17.55
C LYS A 88 7.23 -9.71 16.89
N GLY A 89 6.80 -9.33 15.69
CA GLY A 89 5.56 -9.80 15.05
C GLY A 89 4.32 -9.36 15.83
N THR A 90 3.29 -8.84 15.15
CA THR A 90 1.98 -8.61 15.78
C THR A 90 1.15 -9.88 15.91
N ASN A 91 1.71 -11.03 15.53
CA ASN A 91 1.12 -12.30 15.89
C ASN A 91 1.22 -12.38 17.40
N ALA A 92 0.17 -11.95 18.09
CA ALA A 92 0.00 -12.31 19.47
C ALA A 92 0.22 -13.82 19.53
N PRO A 93 1.10 -14.34 20.41
CA PRO A 93 1.04 -15.76 20.70
C PRO A 93 -0.43 -16.06 21.01
N ARG A 94 -0.91 -17.26 20.69
CA ARG A 94 -2.19 -17.73 21.24
C ARG A 94 -2.06 -17.66 22.76
N VAL A 95 -2.35 -16.50 23.32
CA VAL A 95 -2.51 -16.26 24.73
C VAL A 95 -3.67 -17.15 25.14
N PRO A 96 -3.67 -17.67 26.37
CA PRO A 96 -4.80 -18.45 26.85
C PRO A 96 -5.99 -17.50 27.09
N ILE A 97 -6.63 -17.04 26.01
CA ILE A 97 -7.99 -16.52 26.10
C ILE A 97 -8.82 -17.70 26.56
N ARG A 98 -9.30 -17.65 27.80
CA ARG A 98 -10.17 -18.69 28.35
C ARG A 98 -11.51 -18.61 27.63
N ILE A 99 -11.77 -19.59 26.78
CA ILE A 99 -13.03 -19.69 26.07
C ILE A 99 -14.09 -20.22 27.03
N LEU A 100 -15.14 -19.44 27.29
CA LEU A 100 -16.22 -19.80 28.21
C LEU A 100 -17.34 -20.58 27.50
N LYS A 101 -17.56 -20.31 26.20
CA LYS A 101 -18.56 -20.95 25.36
C LYS A 101 -18.13 -20.85 23.91
N GLU A 102 -18.26 -21.96 23.18
CA GLU A 102 -18.16 -22.00 21.72
C GLU A 102 -19.52 -22.44 21.18
N GLU A 103 -19.95 -21.83 20.08
CA GLU A 103 -21.20 -22.20 19.41
C GLU A 103 -20.98 -22.13 17.91
N ILE A 104 -21.38 -23.18 17.20
CA ILE A 104 -21.28 -23.25 15.74
C ILE A 104 -22.48 -22.51 15.16
N VAL A 105 -22.22 -21.37 14.52
CA VAL A 105 -23.26 -20.62 13.81
C VAL A 105 -23.30 -21.10 12.35
N PRO A 106 -24.36 -21.80 11.92
CA PRO A 106 -24.48 -22.22 10.52
C PRO A 106 -24.67 -20.99 9.63
N ILE A 107 -23.89 -20.91 8.55
CA ILE A 107 -24.08 -19.88 7.53
C ILE A 107 -25.28 -20.29 6.67
N VAL A 108 -26.38 -19.57 6.82
CA VAL A 108 -27.60 -19.74 6.03
C VAL A 108 -27.73 -18.58 5.03
N ASP A 109 -28.33 -18.87 3.88
CA ASP A 109 -28.70 -17.85 2.89
C ASP A 109 -29.85 -16.98 3.44
N ARG A 110 -30.12 -15.83 2.79
CA ARG A 110 -31.20 -14.89 3.16
C ARG A 110 -32.59 -15.51 3.23
N PHE A 111 -32.78 -16.68 2.63
CA PHE A 111 -34.03 -17.45 2.65
C PHE A 111 -34.00 -18.65 3.61
N GLY A 112 -33.01 -18.75 4.49
CA GLY A 112 -32.88 -19.84 5.47
C GLY A 112 -32.39 -21.17 4.87
N GLY A 113 -32.00 -21.19 3.60
CA GLY A 113 -31.40 -22.35 2.96
C GLY A 113 -29.92 -22.52 3.34
N ALA A 114 -29.44 -23.76 3.41
CA ALA A 114 -28.02 -24.02 3.60
C ALA A 114 -27.19 -23.48 2.42
N VAL A 115 -26.18 -22.65 2.69
CA VAL A 115 -25.25 -22.17 1.65
C VAL A 115 -24.41 -23.36 1.19
N LYS A 116 -24.50 -23.72 -0.09
CA LYS A 116 -23.63 -24.76 -0.67
C LYS A 116 -22.20 -24.21 -0.75
N PRO A 117 -21.17 -24.98 -0.35
CA PRO A 117 -19.78 -24.55 -0.47
C PRO A 117 -19.44 -24.24 -1.92
N GLN A 118 -18.87 -23.07 -2.19
CA GLN A 118 -18.31 -22.77 -3.51
C GLN A 118 -17.06 -23.64 -3.73
N ASP A 119 -16.70 -23.92 -4.98
CA ASP A 119 -15.62 -24.87 -5.28
C ASP A 119 -14.24 -24.40 -4.76
N ASP A 120 -14.07 -23.09 -4.56
CA ASP A 120 -12.88 -22.53 -3.93
C ASP A 120 -12.81 -22.84 -2.43
N ASP A 121 -13.94 -22.89 -1.73
CA ASP A 121 -14.01 -23.26 -0.30
C ASP A 121 -13.59 -24.72 -0.07
N LYS A 122 -13.90 -25.62 -1.02
CA LYS A 122 -13.48 -27.02 -0.97
C LYS A 122 -11.96 -27.16 -1.08
N LYS A 123 -11.31 -26.34 -1.92
CA LYS A 123 -9.85 -26.32 -2.06
C LYS A 123 -9.17 -25.79 -0.80
N VAL A 124 -9.71 -24.72 -0.22
CA VAL A 124 -9.20 -24.13 1.03
C VAL A 124 -9.32 -25.14 2.18
N ASN A 125 -10.47 -25.79 2.34
CA ASN A 125 -10.68 -26.78 3.40
C ASN A 125 -9.77 -28.00 3.26
N ARG A 126 -9.53 -28.47 2.02
CA ARG A 126 -8.55 -29.53 1.74
C ARG A 126 -7.13 -29.11 2.11
N ALA A 127 -6.72 -27.90 1.69
CA ALA A 127 -5.40 -27.35 1.97
C ALA A 127 -5.16 -27.06 3.47
N VAL A 128 -6.21 -26.71 4.21
CA VAL A 128 -6.18 -26.59 5.68
C VAL A 128 -6.01 -27.98 6.31
N GLY A 129 -6.78 -28.98 5.87
CA GLY A 129 -6.65 -30.36 6.37
C GLY A 129 -5.30 -31.01 6.04
N ASP A 130 -4.68 -30.67 4.92
CA ASP A 130 -3.32 -31.10 4.57
C ASP A 130 -2.26 -30.38 5.43
N ARG A 131 -2.50 -29.11 5.81
CA ARG A 131 -1.60 -28.34 6.69
C ARG A 131 -1.65 -28.80 8.14
N VAL A 132 -2.84 -29.11 8.66
CA VAL A 132 -3.02 -29.63 10.02
C VAL A 132 -2.31 -30.98 10.17
N ARG A 133 -2.47 -31.89 9.21
CA ARG A 133 -1.75 -33.17 9.17
C ARG A 133 -0.23 -32.99 9.12
N LYS A 134 0.28 -32.05 8.30
CA LYS A 134 1.71 -31.72 8.29
C LYS A 134 2.21 -31.14 9.61
N HIS A 135 1.39 -30.38 10.32
CA HIS A 135 1.77 -29.83 11.63
C HIS A 135 1.83 -30.93 12.71
N GLU A 136 0.89 -31.88 12.66
CA GLU A 136 0.88 -33.08 13.52
C GLU A 136 2.06 -34.02 13.23
N GLU A 137 2.47 -34.14 11.96
CA GLU A 137 3.66 -34.92 11.55
C GLU A 137 4.98 -34.23 11.95
N MET A 138 5.02 -32.89 11.93
CA MET A 138 6.22 -32.10 12.30
C MET A 138 6.47 -32.05 13.81
N ASP A 139 5.42 -32.15 14.64
CA ASP A 139 5.57 -32.21 16.11
C ASP A 139 6.18 -33.55 16.59
N GLN A 140 6.26 -34.58 15.72
CA GLN A 140 6.87 -35.88 16.02
C GLN A 140 8.37 -35.97 15.69
N HIS A 141 8.96 -34.97 15.03
CA HIS A 141 10.39 -34.93 14.70
C HIS A 141 11.01 -33.62 15.19
N GLN A 142 11.58 -33.62 16.40
CA GLN A 142 12.36 -32.50 16.92
C GLN A 142 13.68 -32.36 16.12
N PRO A 143 13.93 -31.24 15.41
CA PRO A 143 15.18 -31.06 14.68
C PRO A 143 16.26 -30.39 15.56
N ASP A 144 17.48 -30.91 15.47
CA ASP A 144 18.67 -30.41 16.18
C ASP A 144 18.97 -28.93 15.86
N GLN A 145 18.85 -28.07 16.88
CA GLN A 145 18.83 -26.61 16.75
C GLN A 145 20.13 -25.86 16.34
N PRO A 146 21.36 -26.41 16.24
CA PRO A 146 22.54 -25.55 15.99
C PRO A 146 22.88 -25.29 14.51
N ARG A 147 22.30 -25.99 13.52
CA ARG A 147 22.67 -25.82 12.09
C ARG A 147 21.90 -24.71 11.36
N GLU A 148 20.64 -24.49 11.67
CA GLU A 148 19.79 -23.50 10.97
C GLU A 148 20.10 -22.06 11.36
N ALA A 149 20.49 -21.82 12.62
CA ALA A 149 20.88 -20.49 13.10
C ALA A 149 22.11 -19.92 12.35
N LYS A 150 22.99 -20.78 11.82
CA LYS A 150 24.16 -20.37 11.02
C LYS A 150 23.75 -19.90 9.61
N LYS A 151 22.79 -20.56 8.97
CA LYS A 151 22.24 -20.16 7.66
C LYS A 151 21.51 -18.81 7.75
N PHE A 152 20.78 -18.58 8.83
CA PHE A 152 20.05 -17.33 9.03
C PHE A 152 21.01 -16.13 9.13
N LYS A 153 22.09 -16.25 9.92
CA LYS A 153 23.11 -15.19 10.07
C LYS A 153 23.83 -14.85 8.77
N GLN A 154 24.14 -15.85 7.94
CA GLN A 154 24.80 -15.63 6.64
C GLN A 154 23.90 -14.89 5.64
N ASN A 155 22.60 -15.23 5.59
CA ASN A 155 21.66 -14.56 4.69
C ASN A 155 21.38 -13.10 5.09
N THR A 156 21.38 -12.78 6.40
CA THR A 156 21.19 -11.39 6.84
C THR A 156 22.40 -10.53 6.49
N GLN A 157 23.62 -11.07 6.59
CA GLN A 157 24.85 -10.36 6.23
C GLN A 157 24.92 -10.03 4.73
N HIS A 158 24.47 -10.95 3.86
CA HIS A 158 24.46 -10.71 2.41
C HIS A 158 23.45 -9.62 2.00
N ALA A 159 22.29 -9.57 2.65
CA ALA A 159 21.25 -8.56 2.38
C ALA A 159 21.68 -7.14 2.77
N VAL A 160 22.43 -6.99 3.87
CA VAL A 160 22.97 -5.69 4.32
C VAL A 160 24.03 -5.17 3.35
N LEU A 161 24.92 -6.05 2.86
CA LEU A 161 25.97 -5.68 1.90
C LEU A 161 25.39 -5.24 0.53
N GLU A 162 24.31 -5.88 0.06
CA GLU A 162 23.63 -5.45 -1.17
C GLU A 162 22.97 -4.08 -1.02
N TYR A 163 22.41 -3.77 0.15
CA TYR A 163 21.80 -2.48 0.42
C TYR A 163 22.83 -1.35 0.45
N GLU A 164 23.99 -1.58 1.09
CA GLU A 164 25.08 -0.61 1.15
C GLU A 164 25.67 -0.30 -0.24
N LYS A 165 25.81 -1.32 -1.10
CA LYS A 165 26.23 -1.15 -2.50
C LYS A 165 25.24 -0.27 -3.30
N ARG A 166 23.94 -0.47 -3.10
CA ARG A 166 22.89 0.31 -3.78
C ARG A 166 22.87 1.77 -3.33
N LEU A 167 23.26 2.02 -2.08
CA LEU A 167 23.44 3.35 -1.50
C LEU A 167 24.71 4.06 -1.97
N SER A 168 25.79 3.33 -2.28
CA SER A 168 26.98 3.94 -2.89
C SER A 168 26.75 4.34 -4.34
N ASP A 169 26.01 3.53 -5.10
CA ASP A 169 25.74 3.79 -6.53
C ASP A 169 24.83 5.02 -6.73
N THR A 170 23.89 5.25 -5.81
CA THR A 170 23.00 6.42 -5.84
C THR A 170 23.69 7.73 -5.42
N ARG A 171 24.80 7.64 -4.65
CA ARG A 171 25.63 8.80 -4.30
C ARG A 171 26.64 9.19 -5.40
N GLY A 172 26.83 8.33 -6.41
CA GLY A 172 27.71 8.58 -7.56
C GLY A 172 27.13 9.47 -8.67
N ILE A 173 25.85 9.87 -8.60
CA ILE A 173 25.13 10.52 -9.71
C ILE A 173 25.13 12.07 -9.62
N LYS A 174 25.92 12.70 -8.73
CA LYS A 174 26.12 14.16 -8.76
C LYS A 174 27.61 14.53 -8.85
N ARG A 175 28.07 14.74 -10.10
CA ARG A 175 28.96 15.83 -10.56
C ARG A 175 29.36 15.60 -12.03
N LYS A 176 28.50 16.02 -12.95
CA LYS A 176 28.92 16.52 -14.27
C LYS A 176 28.09 17.75 -14.59
N HIS A 177 28.63 18.91 -14.22
CA HIS A 177 28.31 20.18 -14.84
C HIS A 177 29.60 21.00 -14.93
N ASN A 178 29.84 21.50 -16.14
CA ASN A 178 30.71 22.60 -16.57
C ASN A 178 32.20 22.29 -16.75
N ASP A 179 32.59 22.02 -18.00
CA ASP A 179 33.39 22.93 -18.84
C ASP A 179 32.77 22.99 -20.24
#